data_AF-A0A093BWW6-F1
#
_entry.id   AF-A0A093BWW6-F1
#
_cell.length_a   1.000
_cell.length_b   1.000
_cell.length_c   1.000
_cell.angle_alpha   90.00
_cell.angle_beta   90.00
_cell.angle_gamma   90.00
#
_symmetry.space_group_name_H-M   'P 1'
#
loop_
_entity.id
_entity.type
_entity.pdbx_description
1 polymer ?
#
loop_
_entity_poly.entity_id
_entity_poly.type
_entity_poly.pdbx_seq_one_letter_code
_entity_poly.pdbx_strand_id
1 'polypeptide(L)'
;SGDHLSTEVLHMQADSAMEQGKLTQCSFCGRKFLCARLEKHMSICSKSQGSQRKVFDSRKARVRGTELEQYQQWKSSEEPENKPPRKNNWKQKHEVLIQTLRQARQIQQVLSKGGKASALLPLPPIENPDYVPCPYCKRRFAPQVAERHIPKCKYIKSRTLPPLQRR
;
A
#
# COMPACT_ATOMS: atom_id res chain seq x y z
N SER A 1 8.90 -9.45 54.45
CA SER A 1 9.60 -9.48 53.15
C SER A 1 8.56 -9.68 52.06
N GLY A 2 8.30 -8.76 51.14
CA GLY A 2 8.95 -7.48 50.87
C GLY A 2 8.01 -6.60 50.05
N ASP A 3 8.31 -5.31 50.11
CA ASP A 3 7.51 -4.19 49.67
C ASP A 3 7.41 -4.10 48.14
N HIS A 4 6.19 -3.99 47.61
CA HIS A 4 5.90 -3.77 46.18
C HIS A 4 5.39 -2.33 45.96
N LEU A 5 6.15 -1.33 46.42
CA LEU A 5 5.94 0.09 46.09
C LEU A 5 7.28 0.73 45.73
N SER A 6 7.66 0.76 44.45
CA SER A 6 8.80 1.57 43.97
C SER A 6 8.86 1.82 42.47
N THR A 7 8.11 1.11 41.62
CA THR A 7 8.26 1.27 40.16
C THR A 7 7.55 2.51 39.61
N GLU A 8 6.53 3.00 40.31
CA GLU A 8 5.64 4.08 39.86
C GLU A 8 6.21 5.46 40.22
N VAL A 9 6.93 5.53 41.35
CA VAL A 9 7.56 6.76 41.86
C VAL A 9 8.80 7.12 41.06
N LEU A 10 9.54 6.13 40.52
CA LEU A 10 10.72 6.37 39.68
C LEU A 10 10.36 6.87 38.27
N HIS A 11 9.18 6.52 37.75
CA HIS A 11 8.72 7.01 36.44
C HIS A 11 8.25 8.47 36.48
N MET A 12 7.76 8.94 37.62
CA MET A 12 7.26 10.32 37.77
C MET A 12 8.37 11.36 38.02
N GLN A 13 9.60 10.93 38.29
CA GLN A 13 10.75 11.81 38.53
C GLN A 13 11.65 12.00 37.30
N ALA A 14 11.44 11.24 36.23
CA ALA A 14 12.17 11.40 34.97
C ALA A 14 11.64 12.55 34.09
N ASP A 15 10.38 12.98 34.30
CA ASP A 15 9.75 14.05 33.52
C ASP A 15 10.12 15.46 34.02
N SER A 16 10.61 15.59 35.25
CA SER A 16 10.92 16.89 35.88
C SER A 16 12.34 17.41 35.60
N ALA A 17 13.18 16.62 34.92
CA ALA A 17 14.53 17.01 34.51
C ALA A 17 14.64 17.39 33.02
N MET A 18 13.51 17.59 32.33
CA MET A 18 13.50 18.33 31.07
C MET A 18 13.57 19.83 31.35
N GLU A 19 14.75 20.25 31.80
CA GLU A 19 15.19 21.63 31.82
C GLU A 19 14.76 22.34 30.54
N GLN A 20 14.20 23.53 30.73
CA GLN A 20 13.52 24.38 29.77
C GLN A 20 14.51 24.98 28.77
N GLY A 21 15.20 24.11 28.03
CA GLY A 21 16.15 24.50 27.01
C GLY A 21 15.42 25.23 25.89
N LYS A 22 15.67 26.52 25.76
CA LYS A 22 15.22 27.37 24.65
C LYS A 22 15.34 26.61 23.32
N LEU A 23 14.18 26.30 22.73
CA LEU A 23 14.11 25.66 21.41
C LEU A 23 14.55 26.69 20.36
N THR A 24 15.68 26.42 19.72
CA THR A 24 16.27 27.26 18.69
C THR A 24 16.13 26.58 17.33
N GLN A 25 15.88 27.36 16.28
CA GLN A 25 15.66 26.82 14.92
C GLN A 25 17.00 26.66 14.18
N CYS A 26 17.11 25.60 13.39
CA CYS A 26 18.22 25.43 12.46
C CYS A 26 18.09 26.40 11.28
N SER A 27 19.15 27.15 10.98
CA SER A 27 19.21 28.08 9.84
C SER A 27 19.12 27.40 8.48
N PHE A 28 19.48 26.11 8.39
CA PHE A 28 19.52 25.36 7.13
C PHE A 28 18.19 24.67 6.79
N CYS A 29 17.50 24.07 7.78
CA CYS A 29 16.28 23.31 7.53
C CYS A 29 15.04 23.76 8.32
N GLY A 30 15.15 24.82 9.14
CA GLY A 30 14.02 25.40 9.89
C GLY A 30 13.48 24.54 11.04
N ARG A 31 13.99 23.32 11.25
CA ARG A 31 13.57 22.46 12.37
C ARG A 31 14.06 23.01 13.72
N LYS A 32 13.24 22.88 14.76
CA LYS A 32 13.52 23.38 16.13
C LYS A 32 14.16 22.31 17.00
N PHE A 33 15.23 22.66 17.70
CA PHE A 33 15.98 21.75 18.58
C PHE A 33 16.36 22.46 19.88
N LEU A 34 16.60 21.68 20.94
CA LEU A 34 17.27 22.18 22.15
C LEU A 34 18.71 22.59 21.80
N CYS A 35 19.25 23.64 22.41
CA CYS A 35 20.59 24.18 22.10
C CYS A 35 21.68 23.09 22.07
N ALA A 36 21.70 22.19 23.05
CA ALA A 36 22.66 21.08 23.12
C ALA A 36 22.57 20.10 21.94
N ARG A 37 21.39 19.95 21.32
CA ARG A 37 21.20 19.11 20.12
C ARG A 37 21.37 19.90 18.83
N LEU A 38 21.12 21.22 18.86
CA LEU A 38 21.18 22.08 17.69
C LEU A 38 22.60 22.13 17.12
N GLU A 39 23.63 22.22 17.95
CA GLU A 39 25.02 22.31 17.51
C GLU A 39 25.42 21.09 16.64
N LYS A 40 25.15 19.87 17.13
CA LYS A 40 25.37 18.63 16.37
C LYS A 40 24.49 18.56 15.12
N HIS A 41 23.25 19.06 15.22
CA HIS A 41 22.37 19.13 14.07
C HIS A 41 22.90 20.08 12.97
N MET A 42 23.40 21.27 13.31
CA MET A 42 23.88 22.27 12.35
C MET A 42 25.10 21.78 11.55
N SER A 43 26.04 21.06 12.20
CA SER A 43 27.24 20.53 11.55
C SER A 43 26.93 19.43 10.51
N ILE A 44 25.84 18.67 10.72
CA ILE A 44 25.36 17.64 9.78
C ILE A 44 24.40 18.26 8.74
N CYS A 45 23.51 19.14 9.18
CA CYS A 45 22.47 19.71 8.34
C CYS A 45 23.06 20.58 7.23
N SER A 46 24.09 21.36 7.52
CA SER A 46 24.86 22.12 6.51
C SER A 46 25.38 21.24 5.38
N LYS A 47 25.90 20.05 5.68
CA LYS A 47 26.40 19.08 4.68
C LYS A 47 25.28 18.45 3.85
N SER A 48 24.07 18.35 4.42
CA SER A 48 22.91 17.75 3.76
C SER A 48 22.18 18.67 2.79
N GLN A 49 22.29 20.00 2.92
CA GLN A 49 21.55 20.96 2.08
C GLN A 49 21.92 20.88 0.59
N GLY A 50 23.18 20.53 0.29
CA GLY A 50 23.67 20.42 -1.09
C GLY A 50 23.60 19.02 -1.71
N SER A 51 23.29 17.97 -0.94
CA SER A 51 23.36 16.59 -1.42
C SER A 51 21.97 16.08 -1.84
N GLN A 52 21.57 16.41 -3.06
CA GLN A 52 20.51 15.67 -3.73
C GLN A 52 21.10 14.33 -4.21
N ARG A 53 21.09 13.32 -3.33
CA ARG A 53 21.49 11.95 -3.72
C ARG A 53 20.63 11.54 -4.91
N LYS A 54 21.27 11.09 -5.99
CA LYS A 54 20.56 10.52 -7.14
C LYS A 54 19.65 9.40 -6.64
N VAL A 55 18.43 9.33 -7.19
CA VAL A 55 17.51 8.23 -6.92
C VAL A 55 18.25 6.92 -7.19
N PHE A 56 18.36 6.08 -6.16
CA PHE A 56 19.00 4.79 -6.29
C PHE A 56 18.08 3.85 -7.06
N ASP A 57 18.51 3.45 -8.25
CA ASP A 57 17.80 2.46 -9.04
C ASP A 57 18.20 1.04 -8.59
N SER A 58 17.33 0.41 -7.81
CA SER A 58 17.51 -0.96 -7.32
C SER A 58 17.66 -1.99 -8.44
N ARG A 59 17.02 -1.79 -9.60
CA ARG A 59 17.19 -2.68 -10.76
C ARG A 59 18.59 -2.54 -11.31
N LYS A 60 19.05 -1.30 -11.52
CA LYS A 60 20.40 -1.02 -12.00
C LYS A 60 21.46 -1.56 -11.04
N ALA A 61 21.25 -1.42 -9.73
CA ALA A 61 22.16 -1.93 -8.72
C ALA A 61 22.22 -3.47 -8.66
N ARG A 62 21.07 -4.15 -8.83
CA ARG A 62 20.99 -5.61 -8.83
C ARG A 62 21.63 -6.23 -10.06
N VAL A 63 21.55 -5.55 -11.19
CA VAL A 63 21.97 -6.08 -12.50
C VAL A 63 23.42 -5.69 -12.84
N ARG A 64 23.98 -4.65 -12.22
CA ARG A 64 25.38 -4.24 -12.40
C ARG A 64 26.33 -5.42 -12.14
N GLY A 65 27.24 -5.70 -13.07
CA GLY A 65 28.24 -6.76 -12.96
C GLY A 65 27.70 -8.18 -13.19
N THR A 66 26.46 -8.31 -13.65
CA THR A 66 25.88 -9.59 -14.08
C THR A 66 25.70 -9.60 -15.60
N GLU A 67 25.61 -10.78 -16.21
CA GLU A 67 25.34 -10.95 -17.65
C GLU A 67 24.04 -10.23 -18.10
N LEU A 68 23.12 -9.99 -17.15
CA LEU A 68 21.87 -9.26 -17.38
C LEU A 68 22.08 -7.75 -17.64
N GLU A 69 23.28 -7.20 -17.43
CA GLU A 69 23.59 -5.77 -17.62
C GLU A 69 23.40 -5.31 -19.06
N GLN A 70 23.74 -6.16 -20.03
CA GLN A 70 23.58 -5.87 -21.46
C GLN A 70 22.10 -5.66 -21.86
N TYR A 71 21.15 -6.26 -21.13
CA TYR A 71 19.72 -6.23 -21.46
C TYR A 71 18.96 -5.09 -20.77
N GLN A 72 19.61 -4.23 -19.98
CA GLN A 72 18.92 -3.09 -19.33
C GLN A 72 18.36 -2.09 -20.33
N GLN A 73 19.05 -1.91 -21.47
CA GLN A 73 18.79 -0.88 -22.46
C GLN A 73 17.63 -1.25 -23.41
N TRP A 74 17.28 -2.53 -23.51
CA TRP A 74 16.27 -3.02 -24.47
C TRP A 74 14.83 -2.60 -24.14
N LYS A 75 14.58 -1.96 -22.99
CA LYS A 75 13.22 -1.53 -22.60
C LYS A 75 12.85 -0.11 -23.04
N SER A 76 13.69 0.59 -23.81
CA SER A 76 13.39 1.96 -24.25
C SER A 76 12.58 2.09 -25.55
N SER A 77 12.25 0.98 -26.22
CA SER A 77 11.35 1.00 -27.40
C SER A 77 9.88 0.78 -27.07
N GLU A 78 9.49 0.71 -25.79
CA GLU A 78 8.10 0.99 -25.44
C GLU A 78 7.93 2.51 -25.49
N GLU A 79 7.46 2.99 -26.65
CA GLU A 79 6.89 4.31 -26.84
C GLU A 79 6.09 4.71 -25.59
N PRO A 80 6.16 5.97 -25.11
CA PRO A 80 5.39 6.40 -23.96
C PRO A 80 3.91 6.36 -24.36
N GLU A 81 3.30 5.17 -24.25
CA GLU A 81 1.87 5.00 -24.37
C GLU A 81 1.27 5.98 -23.38
N ASN A 82 0.42 6.85 -23.90
CA ASN A 82 -0.41 7.81 -23.21
C ASN A 82 -1.42 7.06 -22.33
N LYS A 83 -0.94 6.24 -21.40
CA LYS A 83 -1.76 5.46 -20.48
C LYS A 83 -2.33 6.48 -19.52
N PRO A 84 -3.67 6.61 -19.45
CA PRO A 84 -4.26 7.50 -18.47
C PRO A 84 -3.74 7.11 -17.08
N PRO A 85 -3.43 8.10 -16.21
CA PRO A 85 -2.93 7.82 -14.88
C PRO A 85 -3.87 6.81 -14.20
N ARG A 86 -3.30 5.73 -13.66
CA ARG A 86 -4.10 4.68 -13.05
C ARG A 86 -4.94 5.30 -11.93
N LYS A 87 -6.26 5.26 -12.07
CA LYS A 87 -7.17 5.81 -11.05
C LYS A 87 -6.96 5.01 -9.76
N ASN A 88 -6.57 5.72 -8.72
CA ASN A 88 -6.38 5.17 -7.39
C ASN A 88 -7.76 4.93 -6.76
N ASN A 89 -8.24 3.69 -6.82
CA ASN A 89 -9.47 3.25 -6.15
C ASN A 89 -9.21 2.72 -4.71
N TRP A 90 -8.13 3.13 -4.04
CA TRP A 90 -7.74 2.63 -2.71
C TRP A 90 -8.85 2.79 -1.68
N LYS A 91 -9.46 3.98 -1.60
CA LYS A 91 -10.52 4.26 -0.61
C LYS A 91 -11.69 3.30 -0.74
N GLN A 92 -12.16 3.05 -1.97
CA GLN A 92 -13.23 2.09 -2.25
C GLN A 92 -12.82 0.66 -1.91
N LYS A 93 -11.61 0.24 -2.31
CA LYS A 93 -11.09 -1.11 -1.99
C LYS A 93 -10.93 -1.32 -0.48
N HIS A 94 -10.48 -0.28 0.23
CA HIS A 94 -10.34 -0.30 1.68
C HIS A 94 -11.70 -0.43 2.37
N GLU A 95 -12.69 0.39 1.98
CA GLU A 95 -14.03 0.34 2.55
C GLU A 95 -14.67 -1.04 2.36
N VAL A 96 -14.59 -1.57 1.13
CA VAL A 96 -15.08 -2.91 0.79
C VAL A 96 -14.41 -3.99 1.64
N LEU A 97 -13.08 -3.90 1.84
CA LEU A 97 -12.35 -4.83 2.68
C LEU A 97 -12.83 -4.76 4.14
N ILE A 98 -12.97 -3.57 4.71
CA ILE A 98 -13.45 -3.37 6.08
C ILE A 98 -14.86 -3.93 6.25
N GLN A 99 -15.75 -3.68 5.29
CA GLN A 99 -17.12 -4.21 5.30
C GLN A 99 -17.12 -5.75 5.24
N THR A 100 -16.28 -6.34 4.37
CA THR A 100 -16.12 -7.80 4.26
C THR A 100 -15.65 -8.42 5.58
N LEU A 101 -14.65 -7.81 6.23
CA LEU A 101 -14.14 -8.29 7.52
C LEU A 101 -15.18 -8.17 8.64
N ARG A 102 -15.96 -7.09 8.68
CA ARG A 102 -17.05 -6.92 9.66
C ARG A 102 -18.11 -8.00 9.50
N GLN A 103 -18.55 -8.26 8.27
CA GLN A 103 -19.56 -9.27 8.01
C GLN A 103 -19.05 -10.69 8.30
N ALA A 104 -17.79 -11.00 7.97
CA ALA A 104 -17.19 -12.28 8.31
C ALA A 104 -17.23 -12.56 9.82
N ARG A 105 -16.95 -11.55 10.65
CA ARG A 105 -17.07 -11.64 12.12
C ARG A 105 -18.52 -11.86 12.57
N GLN A 106 -19.49 -11.19 11.94
CA GLN A 106 -20.90 -11.41 12.23
C GLN A 106 -21.35 -12.83 11.88
N ILE A 107 -20.92 -13.36 10.73
CA ILE A 107 -21.20 -14.75 10.34
C ILE A 107 -20.61 -15.72 11.36
N GLN A 108 -19.36 -15.52 11.78
CA GLN A 108 -18.75 -16.36 12.82
C GLN A 108 -19.53 -16.31 14.13
N GLN A 109 -20.02 -15.14 14.55
CA GLN A 109 -20.82 -14.99 15.76
C GLN A 109 -22.19 -15.68 15.68
N VAL A 110 -22.85 -15.62 14.51
CA VAL A 110 -24.12 -16.32 14.29
C VAL A 110 -23.91 -17.83 14.31
N LEU A 111 -22.85 -18.31 13.65
CA LEU A 111 -22.50 -19.74 13.64
C LEU A 111 -22.16 -20.26 15.05
N SER A 112 -21.40 -19.49 15.84
CA SER A 112 -21.07 -19.88 17.22
C SER A 112 -22.29 -19.96 18.14
N LYS A 113 -23.33 -19.19 17.85
CA LYS A 113 -24.62 -19.21 18.57
C LYS A 113 -25.59 -20.28 18.04
N GLY A 114 -25.15 -21.17 17.14
CA GLY A 114 -25.98 -22.21 16.53
C GLY A 114 -26.95 -21.71 15.44
N GLY A 115 -26.80 -20.44 15.01
CA GLY A 115 -27.58 -19.88 13.92
C GLY A 115 -27.04 -20.25 12.53
N LYS A 116 -27.87 -20.13 11.49
CA LYS A 116 -27.49 -20.40 10.09
C LYS A 116 -26.86 -19.15 9.45
N ALA A 117 -25.75 -19.31 8.74
CA ALA A 117 -25.11 -18.21 8.00
C ALA A 117 -26.03 -17.53 6.97
N SER A 118 -27.02 -18.26 6.44
CA SER A 118 -28.05 -17.76 5.52
C SER A 118 -29.01 -16.73 6.13
N ALA A 119 -29.01 -16.55 7.45
CA ALA A 119 -29.79 -15.51 8.12
C ALA A 119 -29.20 -14.11 7.95
N LEU A 120 -27.93 -14.00 7.53
CA LEU A 120 -27.29 -12.73 7.20
C LEU A 120 -27.39 -12.45 5.71
N LEU A 121 -27.73 -11.20 5.35
CA LEU A 121 -27.76 -10.76 3.97
C LEU A 121 -26.36 -10.93 3.35
N PRO A 122 -26.21 -11.62 2.19
CA PRO A 122 -24.94 -11.72 1.50
C PRO A 122 -24.48 -10.35 1.03
N LEU A 123 -23.17 -10.07 1.11
CA LEU A 123 -22.64 -8.81 0.59
C LEU A 123 -22.79 -8.78 -0.94
N PRO A 124 -23.04 -7.60 -1.52
CA PRO A 124 -23.08 -7.48 -2.96
C PRO A 124 -21.74 -7.93 -3.56
N PRO A 125 -21.76 -8.60 -4.73
CA PRO A 125 -20.54 -8.98 -5.42
C PRO A 125 -19.62 -7.78 -5.64
N ILE A 126 -18.37 -7.90 -5.21
CA ILE A 126 -17.37 -6.85 -5.36
C ILE A 126 -16.94 -6.83 -6.83
N GLU A 127 -17.47 -5.87 -7.59
CA GLU A 127 -17.10 -5.68 -8.99
C GLU A 127 -15.97 -4.65 -9.09
N ASN A 128 -14.89 -4.99 -9.81
CA ASN A 128 -13.87 -4.00 -10.16
C ASN A 128 -14.40 -3.14 -11.31
N PRO A 129 -14.48 -1.80 -11.14
CA PRO A 129 -15.01 -0.91 -12.18
C PRO A 129 -14.13 -0.88 -13.44
N ASP A 130 -12.84 -1.20 -13.29
CA ASP A 130 -11.87 -1.20 -14.40
C ASP A 130 -11.99 -2.42 -15.32
N TYR A 131 -12.87 -3.40 -15.01
CA TYR A 131 -12.97 -4.63 -15.78
C TYR A 131 -13.95 -4.49 -16.94
N VAL A 132 -13.48 -4.86 -18.13
CA VAL A 132 -14.23 -4.80 -19.39
C VAL A 132 -14.89 -6.17 -19.66
N PRO A 133 -16.21 -6.22 -19.92
CA PRO A 133 -16.89 -7.44 -20.31
C PRO A 133 -16.58 -7.79 -21.77
N CYS A 134 -16.29 -9.06 -22.04
CA CYS A 134 -16.16 -9.56 -23.40
C CYS A 134 -17.55 -9.70 -24.06
N PRO A 135 -17.79 -9.12 -25.26
CA PRO A 135 -19.09 -9.19 -25.94
C PRO A 135 -19.47 -10.63 -26.37
N TYR A 136 -18.49 -11.54 -26.40
CA TYR A 136 -18.62 -12.89 -26.94
C TYR A 136 -18.88 -13.96 -25.88
N CYS A 137 -18.20 -13.89 -24.73
CA CYS A 137 -18.34 -14.87 -23.65
C CYS A 137 -18.88 -14.28 -22.34
N LYS A 138 -19.13 -12.96 -22.30
CA LYS A 138 -19.64 -12.21 -21.13
C LYS A 138 -18.74 -12.26 -19.89
N ARG A 139 -17.54 -12.87 -19.96
CA ARG A 139 -16.54 -12.81 -18.88
C ARG A 139 -15.92 -11.42 -18.82
N ARG A 140 -15.59 -10.97 -17.62
CA ARG A 140 -14.99 -9.65 -17.36
C ARG A 140 -13.49 -9.80 -17.15
N PHE A 141 -12.71 -8.93 -17.78
CA PHE A 141 -11.25 -8.97 -17.75
C PHE A 141 -10.67 -7.60 -17.46
N ALA A 142 -9.47 -7.53 -16.89
CA ALA A 142 -8.70 -6.29 -16.85
C ALA A 142 -8.43 -5.78 -18.28
N PRO A 143 -8.27 -4.47 -18.53
CA PRO A 143 -8.22 -3.89 -19.88
C PRO A 143 -7.20 -4.56 -20.82
N GLN A 144 -5.96 -4.70 -20.36
CA GLN A 144 -4.87 -5.35 -21.12
C GLN A 144 -5.12 -6.86 -21.38
N VAL A 145 -5.90 -7.51 -20.52
CA VAL A 145 -6.31 -8.90 -20.72
C VAL A 145 -7.46 -8.96 -21.70
N ALA A 146 -8.43 -8.02 -21.62
CA ALA A 146 -9.54 -7.90 -22.54
C ALA A 146 -9.05 -7.68 -23.98
N GLU A 147 -8.08 -6.79 -24.19
CA GLU A 147 -7.45 -6.51 -25.49
C GLU A 147 -6.92 -7.79 -26.18
N ARG A 148 -6.27 -8.68 -25.42
CA ARG A 148 -5.74 -9.95 -25.95
C ARG A 148 -6.79 -11.06 -26.01
N HIS A 149 -7.80 -11.00 -25.14
CA HIS A 149 -8.85 -12.00 -25.03
C HIS A 149 -9.92 -11.86 -26.12
N ILE A 150 -10.48 -10.66 -26.31
CA ILE A 150 -11.61 -10.39 -27.22
C ILE A 150 -11.35 -10.90 -28.65
N PRO A 151 -10.21 -10.62 -29.31
CA PRO A 151 -9.98 -11.07 -30.69
C PRO A 151 -9.90 -12.59 -30.80
N LYS A 152 -9.32 -13.28 -29.81
CA LYS A 152 -9.30 -14.75 -29.77
C LYS A 152 -10.71 -15.29 -29.49
N CYS A 153 -11.41 -14.71 -28.52
CA CYS A 153 -12.73 -15.14 -28.10
C CYS A 153 -13.77 -15.02 -29.23
N LYS A 154 -13.62 -14.04 -30.13
CA LYS A 154 -14.44 -13.88 -31.33
C LYS A 154 -14.55 -15.18 -32.14
N TYR A 155 -13.45 -15.92 -32.31
CA TYR A 155 -13.38 -17.08 -33.21
C TYR A 155 -13.47 -18.44 -32.50
N ILE A 156 -13.45 -18.48 -31.16
CA ILE A 156 -13.61 -19.73 -30.40
C ILE A 156 -15.08 -20.18 -30.49
N LYS A 157 -15.30 -21.38 -31.04
CA LYS A 157 -16.62 -22.03 -31.17
C LYS A 157 -17.04 -22.78 -29.89
N SER A 158 -16.10 -23.42 -29.20
CA SER A 158 -16.32 -24.15 -27.94
C SER A 158 -16.25 -23.21 -26.72
N ARG A 159 -17.16 -22.23 -26.64
CA ARG A 159 -17.14 -21.27 -25.54
C ARG A 159 -17.69 -21.92 -24.29
N THR A 160 -16.87 -21.97 -23.23
CA THR A 160 -17.35 -22.38 -21.91
C THR A 160 -18.27 -21.33 -21.33
N LEU A 161 -19.38 -21.77 -20.71
CA LEU A 161 -20.32 -20.87 -20.04
C LEU A 161 -19.58 -19.99 -19.01
N PRO A 162 -20.04 -18.75 -18.76
CA PRO A 162 -19.54 -17.98 -17.64
C PRO A 162 -19.78 -18.75 -16.33
N PRO A 163 -18.88 -18.65 -15.34
CA PRO A 163 -19.10 -19.27 -14.04
C PRO A 163 -20.44 -18.79 -13.46
N LEU A 164 -21.24 -19.71 -12.91
CA LEU A 164 -22.43 -19.32 -12.17
C LEU A 164 -22.01 -18.36 -11.05
N GLN A 165 -22.58 -17.16 -11.05
CA GLN A 165 -22.39 -16.24 -9.94
C GLN A 165 -23.07 -16.87 -8.72
N ARG A 166 -22.27 -17.22 -7.70
CA ARG A 166 -22.83 -17.63 -6.40
C ARG A 166 -23.52 -16.39 -5.81
N ARG A 167 -24.83 -16.48 -5.66
CA ARG A 167 -25.64 -15.53 -4.88
C ARG A 167 -25.43 -15.78 -3.39
#